data_AF-A0A2E6X623-F1
#
_entry.id   AF-A0A2E6X623-F1
#
_cell.length_a   1.000
_cell.length_b   1.000
_cell.length_c   1.000
_cell.angle_alpha   90.00
_cell.angle_beta   90.00
_cell.angle_gamma   90.00
#
_symmetry.space_group_name_H-M   'P 1'
#
loop_
_entity.id
_entity.type
_entity.pdbx_description
1 polymer ?
#
loop_
_entity_poly.entity_id
_entity_poly.type
_entity_poly.pdbx_seq_one_letter_code
_entity_poly.pdbx_strand_id
1 'polypeptide(L)'
;MDTSVRNLKPGTAVQITSSKFWRLAPADMRRRWWFFRFFDWLTRRLPFVSARRGLLVIRMDGIGDMVLFRNTLDQYSDVFKVPKNEICVLGCKSWESIAGDLFSDYGVFFIDEHIYAKRLVYRIWVNVCVRRLNVAVTVCDAYFRRALMADSLAYVESAPRTVM
;
A
#
# COMPACT_ATOMS: atom_id res chain seq x y z
N MET A 1 -22.05 -8.31 14.19
CA MET A 1 -22.14 -7.31 15.27
C MET A 1 -23.37 -7.73 16.04
N ASP A 2 -23.16 -8.36 17.19
CA ASP A 2 -24.25 -8.59 18.15
C ASP A 2 -23.59 -8.79 19.51
N THR A 3 -23.52 -7.70 20.27
CA THR A 3 -23.01 -7.67 21.63
C THR A 3 -24.18 -7.81 22.59
N SER A 4 -24.59 -9.06 22.83
CA SER A 4 -25.40 -9.41 24.00
C SER A 4 -24.52 -9.30 25.24
N VAL A 5 -24.47 -8.12 25.86
CA VAL A 5 -23.82 -7.93 27.16
C VAL A 5 -24.75 -8.52 28.23
N ARG A 6 -24.55 -9.79 28.57
CA ARG A 6 -25.12 -10.38 29.79
C ARG A 6 -24.38 -9.80 30.99
N ASN A 7 -25.15 -9.40 32.00
CA ASN A 7 -24.65 -9.00 33.32
C ASN A 7 -23.66 -10.04 33.86
N LEU A 8 -22.38 -9.67 34.01
CA LEU A 8 -21.33 -10.52 34.57
C LEU A 8 -21.12 -10.17 36.05
N LYS A 9 -21.19 -11.19 36.91
CA LYS A 9 -20.80 -11.11 38.32
C LYS A 9 -19.29 -10.83 38.43
N PRO A 10 -18.82 -10.04 39.41
CA PRO A 10 -17.40 -9.79 39.61
C PRO A 10 -16.73 -11.09 40.07
N GLY A 11 -15.70 -11.55 39.33
CA GLY A 11 -14.89 -12.72 39.68
C GLY A 11 -14.93 -13.89 38.68
N THR A 12 -15.70 -13.82 37.58
CA THR A 12 -15.68 -14.87 36.56
C THR A 12 -14.62 -14.58 35.50
N ALA A 13 -13.52 -15.33 35.51
CA ALA A 13 -12.52 -15.29 34.45
C ALA A 13 -13.18 -15.67 33.12
N VAL A 14 -13.28 -14.71 32.19
CA VAL A 14 -13.82 -14.94 30.85
C VAL A 14 -12.80 -15.80 30.10
N GLN A 15 -13.11 -17.09 29.97
CA GLN A 15 -12.33 -18.04 29.16
C GLN A 15 -12.54 -17.71 27.67
N ILE A 16 -11.70 -16.83 27.12
CA ILE A 16 -11.65 -16.54 25.68
C ILE A 16 -10.96 -17.71 24.99
N THR A 17 -11.73 -18.71 24.59
CA THR A 17 -11.23 -19.86 23.83
C THR A 17 -11.02 -19.46 22.36
N SER A 18 -9.76 -19.31 21.94
CA SER A 18 -9.39 -19.20 20.53
C SER A 18 -9.13 -20.59 19.94
N SER A 19 -9.67 -20.85 18.73
CA SER A 19 -9.45 -22.12 18.04
C SER A 19 -7.97 -22.32 17.72
N LYS A 20 -7.49 -23.58 17.72
CA LYS A 20 -6.07 -23.94 17.51
C LYS A 20 -5.48 -23.31 16.23
N PHE A 21 -6.30 -23.13 15.20
CA PHE A 21 -5.94 -22.47 13.94
C PHE A 21 -5.46 -21.02 14.15
N TRP A 22 -6.07 -20.26 15.07
CA TRP A 22 -5.71 -18.87 15.34
C TRP A 22 -4.52 -18.70 16.29
N ARG A 23 -4.07 -19.77 16.96
CA ARG A 23 -2.85 -19.75 17.79
C ARG A 23 -1.56 -19.91 16.97
N LEU A 24 -1.67 -20.43 15.76
CA LEU A 24 -0.58 -20.51 14.79
C LEU A 24 -0.39 -19.20 14.02
N ALA A 25 -1.38 -18.30 14.05
CA ALA A 25 -1.22 -16.96 13.52
C ALA A 25 -0.37 -16.13 14.51
N PRO A 26 0.60 -15.33 14.05
CA PRO A 26 1.41 -14.49 14.93
C PRO A 26 0.47 -13.61 15.77
N ALA A 27 0.64 -13.69 17.09
CA ALA A 27 -0.31 -13.22 18.11
C ALA A 27 -0.67 -11.72 18.02
N ASP A 28 0.07 -10.96 17.22
CA ASP A 28 -0.01 -9.50 17.12
C ASP A 28 -0.82 -8.99 15.91
N MET A 29 -1.18 -9.86 14.95
CA MET A 29 -1.96 -9.43 13.77
C MET A 29 -3.46 -9.66 13.96
N ARG A 30 -4.27 -8.58 13.97
CA ARG A 30 -5.74 -8.70 13.95
C ARG A 30 -6.16 -9.57 12.75
N ARG A 31 -7.07 -10.53 12.97
CA ARG A 31 -7.51 -11.54 11.96
C ARG A 31 -7.80 -10.99 10.55
N ARG A 32 -8.27 -9.73 10.46
CA ARG A 32 -8.53 -9.03 9.19
C ARG A 32 -7.28 -8.90 8.31
N TRP A 33 -6.10 -8.70 8.90
CA TRP A 33 -4.85 -8.54 8.16
C TRP A 33 -4.34 -9.83 7.52
N TRP A 34 -4.75 -11.00 8.04
CA TRP A 34 -4.37 -12.28 7.45
C TRP A 34 -5.05 -12.49 6.09
N PHE A 35 -6.33 -12.14 5.99
CA PHE A 35 -7.04 -12.12 4.72
C PHE A 35 -6.38 -11.13 3.75
N PHE A 36 -6.03 -9.94 4.21
CA PHE A 36 -5.31 -8.97 3.38
C PHE A 36 -4.01 -9.53 2.82
N ARG A 37 -3.17 -10.17 3.64
CA ARG A 37 -1.94 -10.82 3.17
C ARG A 37 -2.18 -11.93 2.16
N PHE A 38 -3.23 -12.74 2.33
CA PHE A 38 -3.58 -13.78 1.38
C PHE A 38 -3.96 -13.20 0.01
N PHE A 39 -4.77 -12.14 0.00
CA PHE A 39 -5.13 -11.45 -1.24
C PHE A 39 -3.93 -10.72 -1.86
N ASP A 40 -3.11 -10.06 -1.07
CA ASP A 40 -1.87 -9.41 -1.54
C ASP A 40 -0.97 -10.44 -2.26
N TRP A 41 -0.80 -11.63 -1.67
CA TRP A 41 -0.06 -12.74 -2.28
C TRP A 41 -0.70 -13.25 -3.58
N LEU A 42 -2.03 -13.36 -3.62
CA LEU A 42 -2.74 -13.77 -4.84
C LEU A 42 -2.54 -12.75 -5.95
N THR A 43 -2.66 -11.45 -5.64
CA THR A 43 -2.44 -10.37 -6.60
C THR A 43 -1.01 -10.30 -7.09
N ARG A 44 -0.03 -10.60 -6.23
CA ARG A 44 1.39 -10.67 -6.61
C ARG A 44 1.65 -11.72 -7.68
N ARG A 45 0.99 -12.88 -7.57
CA ARG A 45 1.15 -14.02 -8.47
C ARG A 45 0.47 -13.85 -9.82
N LEU A 46 -0.30 -12.78 -10.02
CA LEU A 46 -0.92 -12.51 -11.31
C LEU A 46 0.17 -12.28 -12.37
N PRO A 47 0.22 -13.11 -13.43
CA PRO A 47 1.16 -12.92 -14.51
C PRO A 47 0.73 -11.72 -15.35
N PHE A 48 1.64 -10.80 -15.60
CA PHE A 48 1.47 -9.73 -16.58
C PHE A 48 2.49 -9.95 -17.68
N VAL A 49 2.00 -9.97 -18.92
CA VAL A 49 2.78 -10.31 -20.13
C VAL A 49 3.61 -9.11 -20.62
N SER A 50 3.36 -7.91 -20.09
CA SER A 50 4.09 -6.71 -20.49
C SER A 50 5.53 -6.70 -19.96
N ALA A 51 6.44 -6.11 -20.73
CA ALA A 51 7.80 -5.85 -20.27
C ALA A 51 7.76 -4.90 -19.06
N ARG A 52 8.56 -5.20 -18.03
CA ARG A 52 8.67 -4.32 -16.86
C ARG A 52 9.44 -3.06 -17.23
N ARG A 53 8.83 -1.90 -17.07
CA ARG A 53 9.40 -0.59 -17.44
C ARG A 53 8.99 0.48 -16.44
N GLY A 54 9.79 1.53 -16.32
CA GLY A 54 9.50 2.63 -15.42
C GLY A 54 9.82 2.41 -13.95
N LEU A 55 9.43 3.40 -13.15
CA LEU A 55 9.71 3.54 -11.73
C LEU A 55 8.39 3.82 -10.99
N LEU A 56 8.08 3.05 -9.95
CA LEU A 56 7.00 3.38 -9.03
C LEU A 56 7.58 4.01 -7.77
N VAL A 57 7.11 5.20 -7.43
CA VAL A 57 7.46 5.87 -6.18
C VAL A 57 6.26 5.87 -5.26
N ILE A 58 6.38 5.28 -4.08
CA ILE A 58 5.31 5.20 -3.09
C ILE A 58 5.47 6.31 -2.06
N ARG A 59 4.55 7.29 -2.09
CA ARG A 59 4.54 8.48 -1.23
C ARG A 59 3.11 8.76 -0.74
N MET A 60 2.78 8.21 0.42
CA MET A 60 1.45 8.38 1.03
C MET A 60 1.36 9.59 1.97
N ASP A 61 2.41 10.42 2.03
CA ASP A 61 2.50 11.55 2.94
C ASP A 61 1.54 12.69 2.57
N GLY A 62 1.48 13.69 3.45
CA GLY A 62 0.69 14.90 3.23
C GLY A 62 1.27 15.78 2.12
N ILE A 63 0.51 16.81 1.73
CA ILE A 63 0.89 17.70 0.63
C ILE A 63 2.23 18.40 0.85
N GLY A 64 2.58 18.77 2.09
CA GLY A 64 3.83 19.48 2.39
C GLY A 64 5.07 18.66 2.04
N ASP A 65 5.11 17.39 2.49
CA ASP A 65 6.20 16.47 2.17
C ASP A 65 6.26 16.18 0.67
N MET A 66 5.11 16.11 0.01
CA MET A 66 5.02 15.87 -1.42
C MET A 66 5.57 17.02 -2.26
N VAL A 67 5.32 18.27 -1.84
CA VAL A 67 5.89 19.47 -2.49
C VAL A 67 7.41 19.50 -2.34
N LEU A 68 7.94 19.18 -1.16
CA LEU A 68 9.39 19.09 -0.96
C LEU A 68 10.01 17.96 -1.79
N PHE A 69 9.30 16.83 -1.89
CA PHE A 69 9.73 15.66 -2.63
C PHE A 69 9.78 15.88 -4.16
N ARG A 70 9.02 16.84 -4.68
CA ARG A 70 9.00 17.15 -6.12
C ARG A 70 10.39 17.42 -6.69
N ASN A 71 11.27 18.08 -5.93
CA ASN A 71 12.65 18.36 -6.36
C ASN A 71 13.50 17.09 -6.45
N THR A 72 13.21 16.09 -5.61
CA THR A 72 13.92 14.81 -5.58
C THR A 72 13.51 13.90 -6.75
N LEU A 73 12.27 14.03 -7.26
CA LEU A 73 11.81 13.25 -8.42
C LEU A 73 12.60 13.55 -9.69
N ASP A 74 13.04 14.79 -9.89
CA ASP A 74 13.91 15.13 -11.02
C ASP A 74 15.24 14.36 -10.91
N GLN A 75 15.81 14.27 -9.71
CA GLN A 75 17.03 13.49 -9.46
C GLN A 75 16.81 11.98 -9.67
N TYR A 76 15.61 11.47 -9.40
CA TYR A 76 15.31 10.05 -9.60
C TYR A 76 15.35 9.67 -11.08
N SER A 77 14.90 10.56 -11.97
CA SER A 77 15.05 10.37 -13.43
C SER A 77 16.53 10.15 -13.80
N ASP A 78 17.42 10.95 -13.23
CA ASP A 78 18.86 10.89 -13.51
C ASP A 78 19.53 9.66 -12.89
N VAL A 79 19.21 9.33 -11.63
CA VAL A 79 19.81 8.22 -10.88
C VAL A 79 19.37 6.86 -11.43
N PHE A 80 18.08 6.69 -11.70
CA PHE A 80 17.53 5.43 -12.20
C PHE A 80 17.59 5.34 -13.73
N LYS A 81 17.95 6.43 -14.42
CA LYS A 81 17.99 6.54 -15.90
C LYS A 81 16.65 6.16 -16.54
N VAL A 82 15.56 6.56 -15.90
CA VAL A 82 14.18 6.33 -16.34
C VAL A 82 13.59 7.67 -16.76
N PRO A 83 12.96 7.78 -17.94
CA PRO A 83 12.37 9.05 -18.36
C PRO A 83 11.18 9.41 -17.46
N LYS A 84 10.95 10.72 -17.24
CA LYS A 84 9.91 11.23 -16.32
C LYS A 84 8.52 10.67 -16.59
N ASN A 85 8.16 10.47 -17.85
CA ASN A 85 6.88 9.90 -18.28
C ASN A 85 6.66 8.43 -17.87
N GLU A 86 7.73 7.69 -17.56
CA GLU A 86 7.69 6.33 -17.05
C GLU A 86 7.79 6.26 -15.52
N ILE A 87 7.95 7.41 -14.85
CA ILE A 87 7.91 7.50 -13.40
C ILE A 87 6.46 7.72 -12.98
N CYS A 88 5.93 6.76 -12.22
CA CYS A 88 4.60 6.83 -11.63
C CYS A 88 4.72 7.09 -10.12
N VAL A 89 4.05 8.13 -9.64
CA VAL A 89 4.00 8.45 -8.21
C VAL A 89 2.67 8.02 -7.62
N LEU A 90 2.75 7.20 -6.58
CA LEU A 90 1.61 6.70 -5.83
C LEU A 90 1.34 7.61 -4.64
N GLY A 91 0.22 8.32 -4.70
CA GLY A 91 -0.15 9.37 -3.77
C GLY A 91 -1.41 9.10 -2.95
N CYS A 92 -1.64 9.96 -1.95
CA CYS A 92 -2.91 10.00 -1.23
C CYS A 92 -3.88 11.01 -1.90
N LYS A 93 -5.19 10.77 -1.81
CA LYS A 93 -6.21 11.67 -2.37
C LYS A 93 -6.18 13.11 -1.84
N SER A 94 -5.51 13.38 -0.72
CA SER A 94 -5.56 14.70 -0.07
C SER A 94 -4.98 15.84 -0.93
N TRP A 95 -4.08 15.52 -1.86
CA TRP A 95 -3.42 16.50 -2.74
C TRP A 95 -3.70 16.24 -4.23
N GLU A 96 -4.66 15.37 -4.54
CA GLU A 96 -5.10 15.07 -5.92
C GLU A 96 -5.43 16.35 -6.70
N SER A 97 -5.99 17.36 -6.04
CA SER A 97 -6.35 18.66 -6.65
C SER A 97 -5.16 19.48 -7.16
N ILE A 98 -3.98 19.34 -6.54
CA ILE A 98 -2.79 20.15 -6.86
C ILE A 98 -1.78 19.33 -7.70
N ALA A 99 -2.05 18.03 -7.85
CA ALA A 99 -1.16 17.13 -8.56
C ALA A 99 -1.02 17.43 -10.05
N GLY A 100 -2.07 17.94 -10.69
CA GLY A 100 -2.03 18.28 -12.11
C GLY A 100 -0.93 19.30 -12.43
N ASP A 101 -0.74 20.27 -11.54
CA ASP A 101 0.26 21.33 -11.72
C ASP A 101 1.65 20.88 -11.28
N LEU A 102 1.74 20.11 -10.18
CA LEU A 102 3.03 19.68 -9.63
C LEU A 102 3.68 18.53 -10.43
N PHE A 103 2.86 17.64 -11.01
CA PHE A 103 3.32 16.38 -11.60
C PHE A 103 2.90 16.23 -13.06
N SER A 104 2.76 17.33 -13.80
CA SER A 104 2.39 17.32 -15.23
C SER A 104 3.27 16.41 -16.10
N ASP A 105 4.55 16.28 -15.77
CA ASP A 105 5.53 15.45 -16.48
C ASP A 105 5.56 13.98 -16.03
N TYR A 106 4.78 13.62 -15.01
CA TYR A 106 4.84 12.32 -14.34
C TYR A 106 3.48 11.60 -14.37
N GLY A 107 3.50 10.27 -14.32
CA GLY A 107 2.30 9.52 -14.01
C GLY A 107 1.94 9.68 -12.54
N VAL A 108 0.67 9.90 -12.20
CA VAL A 108 0.23 9.93 -10.79
C VAL A 108 -0.94 9.00 -10.59
N PHE A 109 -0.90 8.22 -9.51
CA PHE A 109 -1.99 7.33 -9.12
C PHE A 109 -2.38 7.60 -7.66
N PHE A 110 -3.66 7.92 -7.43
CA PHE A 110 -4.15 8.31 -6.10
C PHE A 110 -4.92 7.17 -5.42
N ILE A 111 -4.64 7.00 -4.12
CA ILE A 111 -5.35 6.06 -3.27
C ILE A 111 -5.97 6.80 -2.08
N ASP A 112 -7.19 6.39 -1.74
CA ASP A 112 -7.78 6.75 -0.45
C ASP A 112 -7.28 5.79 0.63
N GLU A 113 -6.36 6.27 1.46
CA GLU A 113 -5.78 5.52 2.57
C GLU A 113 -6.84 4.98 3.56
N HIS A 114 -7.87 5.78 3.85
CA HIS A 114 -8.90 5.41 4.82
C HIS A 114 -9.75 4.26 4.29
N ILE A 115 -10.09 4.30 3.00
CA ILE A 115 -10.85 3.25 2.35
C ILE A 115 -9.97 2.01 2.14
N TYR A 116 -8.71 2.18 1.78
CA TYR A 116 -7.74 1.09 1.59
C TYR A 116 -7.56 0.25 2.85
N ALA A 117 -7.48 0.88 4.02
CA ALA A 117 -7.37 0.17 5.29
C ALA A 117 -8.66 -0.55 5.73
N LYS A 118 -9.83 -0.11 5.26
CA LYS A 118 -11.14 -0.59 5.73
C LYS A 118 -11.85 -1.55 4.77
N ARG A 119 -11.81 -1.28 3.47
CA ARG A 119 -12.59 -1.98 2.44
C ARG A 119 -11.71 -2.94 1.64
N LEU A 120 -11.95 -4.24 1.86
CA LEU A 120 -11.23 -5.32 1.18
C LEU A 120 -11.30 -5.22 -0.35
N VAL A 121 -12.49 -4.99 -0.91
CA VAL A 121 -12.70 -4.90 -2.36
C VAL A 121 -11.89 -3.75 -2.97
N TYR A 122 -11.88 -2.59 -2.31
CA TYR A 122 -11.10 -1.44 -2.76
C TYR A 122 -9.59 -1.73 -2.71
N ARG A 123 -9.11 -2.37 -1.64
CA ARG A 123 -7.71 -2.81 -1.52
C ARG A 123 -7.31 -3.77 -2.65
N ILE A 124 -8.12 -4.78 -2.94
CA ILE A 124 -7.85 -5.74 -4.02
C ILE A 124 -7.80 -5.01 -5.37
N TRP A 125 -8.73 -4.09 -5.62
CA TRP A 125 -8.74 -3.29 -6.84
C TRP A 125 -7.47 -2.44 -6.98
N VAL A 126 -7.09 -1.72 -5.92
CA VAL A 126 -5.83 -0.94 -5.87
C VAL A 126 -4.62 -1.84 -6.12
N ASN A 127 -4.53 -3.00 -5.47
CA ASN A 127 -3.45 -3.95 -5.65
C ASN A 127 -3.32 -4.41 -7.11
N VAL A 128 -4.45 -4.70 -7.76
CA VAL A 128 -4.46 -5.07 -9.17
C VAL A 128 -4.02 -3.90 -10.05
N CYS A 129 -4.45 -2.67 -9.76
CA CYS A 129 -4.01 -1.48 -10.48
C CYS A 129 -2.50 -1.22 -10.33
N VAL A 130 -1.98 -1.29 -9.10
CA VAL A 130 -0.54 -1.14 -8.83
C VAL A 130 0.26 -2.24 -9.52
N ARG A 131 -0.21 -3.49 -9.48
CA ARG A 131 0.44 -4.60 -10.17
C ARG A 131 0.41 -4.44 -11.71
N ARG A 132 -0.65 -3.82 -12.26
CA ARG A 132 -0.78 -3.52 -13.70
C ARG A 132 0.25 -2.50 -14.19
N LEU A 133 0.77 -1.63 -13.32
CA LEU A 133 1.88 -0.72 -13.67
C LEU A 133 3.12 -1.53 -14.07
N ASN A 134 3.34 -2.68 -13.42
CA ASN A 134 4.38 -3.66 -13.76
C ASN A 134 5.74 -2.99 -13.96
N VAL A 135 6.21 -2.27 -12.93
CA VAL A 135 7.40 -1.44 -13.05
C VAL A 135 8.69 -2.26 -12.87
N ALA A 136 9.82 -1.69 -13.30
CA ALA A 136 11.12 -2.33 -13.14
C ALA A 136 11.73 -2.06 -11.77
N VAL A 137 11.46 -0.88 -11.20
CA VAL A 137 11.99 -0.43 -9.93
C VAL A 137 10.85 0.18 -9.09
N THR A 138 10.79 -0.20 -7.82
CA THR A 138 9.87 0.40 -6.85
C THR A 138 10.66 1.06 -5.73
N VAL A 139 10.32 2.30 -5.40
CA VAL A 139 10.94 3.08 -4.33
C VAL A 139 9.87 3.40 -3.30
N CYS A 140 10.09 2.99 -2.06
CA CYS A 140 9.22 3.30 -0.93
C CYS A 140 9.88 4.37 -0.07
N ASP A 141 9.48 5.62 -0.25
CA ASP A 141 10.13 6.78 0.39
C ASP A 141 9.20 7.46 1.41
N ALA A 142 8.44 6.66 2.15
CA ALA A 142 7.51 7.14 3.17
C ALA A 142 8.13 7.00 4.57
N TYR A 143 8.41 8.14 5.22
CA TYR A 143 8.98 8.15 6.57
C TYR A 143 7.93 7.79 7.64
N PHE A 144 6.69 8.29 7.48
CA PHE A 144 5.57 7.93 8.35
C PHE A 144 4.77 6.76 7.77
N ARG A 145 4.97 5.57 8.36
CA ARG A 145 4.29 4.35 7.94
C ARG A 145 3.00 4.14 8.71
N ARG A 146 1.86 4.19 8.02
CA ARG A 146 0.69 3.43 8.48
C ARG A 146 0.98 1.95 8.29
N ALA A 147 0.83 1.18 9.37
CA ALA A 147 1.21 -0.24 9.38
C ALA A 147 0.62 -1.00 8.18
N LEU A 148 1.50 -1.69 7.44
CA LEU A 148 1.18 -2.60 6.33
C LEU A 148 0.50 -1.94 5.11
N MET A 149 0.69 -0.64 4.88
CA MET A 149 0.22 0.02 3.65
C MET A 149 1.31 0.09 2.59
N ALA A 150 2.35 0.90 2.81
CA ALA A 150 3.43 1.08 1.84
C ALA A 150 4.18 -0.23 1.56
N ASP A 151 4.45 -1.01 2.61
CA ASP A 151 5.10 -2.33 2.49
C ASP A 151 4.26 -3.32 1.69
N SER A 152 2.93 -3.32 1.87
CA SER A 152 2.03 -4.17 1.09
C SER A 152 1.97 -3.76 -0.38
N LEU A 153 1.97 -2.46 -0.67
CA LEU A 153 1.97 -1.95 -2.03
C LEU A 153 3.28 -2.31 -2.76
N ALA A 154 4.43 -2.12 -2.11
CA ALA A 154 5.72 -2.54 -2.62
C ALA A 154 5.80 -4.06 -2.82
N TYR A 155 5.27 -4.83 -1.87
CA TYR A 155 5.22 -6.30 -1.96
C TYR A 155 4.36 -6.79 -3.14
N VAL A 156 3.21 -6.17 -3.36
CA VAL A 156 2.28 -6.54 -4.43
C VAL A 156 2.85 -6.20 -5.79
N GLU A 157 3.46 -5.02 -5.93
CA GLU A 157 4.06 -4.59 -7.20
C GLU A 157 5.11 -5.60 -7.67
N SER A 158 5.95 -6.09 -6.74
CA SER A 158 6.91 -7.18 -6.98
C SER A 158 7.95 -6.87 -8.08
N ALA A 159 8.42 -5.62 -8.14
CA ALA A 159 9.52 -5.18 -8.98
C ALA A 159 10.79 -6.00 -8.69
N PRO A 160 11.60 -6.28 -9.73
CA PRO A 160 12.92 -6.89 -9.58
C PRO A 160 13.83 -6.15 -8.60
N ARG A 161 13.71 -4.82 -8.54
CA ARG A 161 14.49 -3.97 -7.63
C ARG A 161 13.55 -3.13 -6.79
N THR A 162 13.60 -3.33 -5.48
CA THR A 162 12.86 -2.51 -4.51
C THR A 162 13.86 -1.76 -3.63
N VAL A 163 13.69 -0.44 -3.49
CA VAL A 163 14.44 0.42 -2.58
C VAL A 163 13.47 0.86 -1.48
N MET A 164 13.82 0.59 -0.21
CA MET A 164 13.02 0.89 0.98
C MET A 164 13.77 1.83 1.91
#